data_AF-A0A923Z8R8-F1
#
_entry.id   AF-A0A923Z8R8-F1
#
_cell.length_a   1.000
_cell.length_b   1.000
_cell.length_c   1.000
_cell.angle_alpha   90.00
_cell.angle_beta   90.00
_cell.angle_gamma   90.00
#
_symmetry.space_group_name_H-M   'P 1'
#
loop_
_entity.id
_entity.type
_entity.pdbx_description
1 polymer ?
#
loop_
_entity_poly.entity_id
_entity_poly.type
_entity_poly.pdbx_seq_one_letter_code
_entity_poly.pdbx_strand_id
1 'polypeptide(L)' 'MDVRQRLAANLRRLRHEQGWSQEEFAERVGIHRTYVSDLERGARNPTIAVVERLAKPLKVRPGSLLD' A
#
# COMPACT_ATOMS: atom_id res chain seq x y z
N MET A 1 9.38 -12.85 -7.31
CA MET A 1 8.88 -12.21 -6.08
C MET A 1 7.64 -12.96 -5.61
N ASP A 2 7.45 -13.13 -4.31
CA ASP A 2 6.16 -13.61 -3.77
C ASP A 2 5.09 -12.50 -3.89
N VAL A 3 3.83 -12.83 -3.57
CA VAL A 3 2.71 -11.86 -3.65
C VAL A 3 2.88 -10.67 -2.69
N ARG A 4 3.50 -10.87 -1.52
CA ARG A 4 3.72 -9.80 -0.55
C ARG A 4 4.77 -8.81 -1.02
N GLN A 5 5.82 -9.31 -1.67
CA GLN A 5 6.88 -8.47 -2.24
C GLN A 5 6.37 -7.63 -3.42
N ARG A 6 5.50 -8.19 -4.27
CA ARG A 6 4.82 -7.41 -5.33
C ARG A 6 3.95 -6.30 -4.75
N LEU A 7 3.12 -6.64 -3.77
CA LEU A 7 2.32 -5.66 -3.03
C LEU A 7 3.18 -4.54 -2.45
N ALA A 8 4.25 -4.90 -1.73
CA ALA A 8 5.16 -3.95 -1.11
C ALA A 8 5.78 -2.99 -2.13
N ALA A 9 6.30 -3.53 -3.24
CA ALA A 9 6.95 -2.75 -4.29
C ALA A 9 5.97 -1.80 -5.00
N ASN A 10 4.80 -2.30 -5.40
CA ASN A 10 3.79 -1.50 -6.09
C ASN A 10 3.18 -0.43 -5.19
N LEU A 11 2.89 -0.76 -3.92
CA LEU A 11 2.37 0.20 -2.95
C LEU A 11 3.34 1.37 -2.77
N ARG A 12 4.63 1.07 -2.55
CA ARG A 12 5.68 2.08 -2.41
C ARG A 12 5.80 2.93 -3.68
N ARG A 13 5.86 2.30 -4.86
CA ARG A 13 5.96 2.99 -6.15
C ARG A 13 4.80 3.96 -6.35
N LEU A 14 3.57 3.48 -6.25
CA LEU A 14 2.36 4.28 -6.45
C LEU A 14 2.24 5.41 -5.42
N ARG A 15 2.62 5.17 -4.15
CA ARG A 15 2.67 6.24 -3.13
C ARG A 15 3.64 7.34 -3.53
N HIS A 16 4.83 6.98 -4.03
CA HIS A 16 5.83 7.95 -4.48
C HIS A 16 5.39 8.71 -5.74
N GLU A 17 4.68 8.06 -6.67
CA GLU A 17 4.10 8.73 -7.86
C GLU A 17 3.07 9.80 -7.48
N GLN A 18 2.38 9.63 -6.34
CA GLN A 18 1.49 10.65 -5.78
C GLN A 18 2.23 11.74 -5.00
N GLY A 19 3.54 11.59 -4.75
CA GLY A 19 4.34 12.52 -3.96
C GLY A 19 4.12 12.43 -2.45
N TRP A 20 3.47 11.38 -1.96
CA TRP A 20 3.08 11.28 -0.55
C TRP A 20 4.16 10.68 0.34
N SER A 21 4.29 11.20 1.56
CA SER A 21 5.01 10.51 2.62
C SER A 21 4.23 9.29 3.14
N GLN A 22 4.89 8.39 3.90
CA GLN A 22 4.19 7.28 4.54
C GLN A 22 3.12 7.75 5.54
N GLU A 23 3.37 8.86 6.26
CA GLU A 23 2.43 9.43 7.22
C GLU A 23 1.19 9.96 6.48
N GLU A 24 1.41 10.77 5.44
CA GLU A 24 0.35 11.31 4.57
C GLU A 24 -0.53 10.22 3.94
N PHE A 25 0.09 9.12 3.54
CA PHE A 25 -0.65 7.99 2.96
C PHE A 25 -1.42 7.22 4.02
N ALA A 26 -0.84 7.02 5.20
CA ALA A 26 -1.52 6.42 6.34
C ALA A 26 -2.78 7.19 6.74
N GLU A 27 -2.69 8.53 6.81
CA GLU A 27 -3.83 9.41 7.08
C GLU A 27 -4.94 9.24 6.03
N ARG A 28 -4.59 9.25 4.73
CA ARG A 28 -5.56 9.06 3.63
C ARG A 28 -6.26 7.70 3.65
N VAL A 29 -5.54 6.65 4.05
CA VAL A 29 -6.09 5.29 4.13
C VAL A 29 -6.85 5.07 5.45
N GLY A 30 -6.55 5.85 6.50
CA GLY A 30 -7.07 5.68 7.85
C GLY A 30 -6.43 4.49 8.58
N ILE A 31 -5.11 4.36 8.50
CA ILE A 31 -4.31 3.33 9.19
C ILE A 31 -3.07 3.98 9.83
N HIS A 32 -2.42 3.27 10.75
CA HIS A 32 -1.21 3.78 11.39
C HIS A 32 -0.01 3.76 10.42
N ARG A 33 0.85 4.79 10.44
CA ARG A 33 2.06 4.87 9.58
C ARG A 33 2.95 3.64 9.69
N THR A 34 3.12 3.08 10.88
CA THR A 34 3.95 1.86 11.05
C THR A 34 3.39 0.67 10.25
N TYR A 35 2.06 0.58 10.09
CA TYR A 35 1.46 -0.45 9.26
C TYR A 35 1.75 -0.22 7.77
N VAL A 36 1.73 1.03 7.29
CA VAL A 36 2.21 1.38 5.93
C VAL A 36 3.66 0.96 5.75
N SER A 37 4.54 1.30 6.69
CA SER A 37 5.96 0.91 6.64
C SER A 37 6.15 -0.61 6.62
N ASP A 38 5.39 -1.35 7.42
CA ASP A 38 5.41 -2.81 7.42
C ASP A 38 4.95 -3.40 6.08
N LEU A 39 3.92 -2.82 5.47
CA LEU A 39 3.40 -3.23 4.17
C LEU A 39 4.42 -2.98 3.04
N GLU A 40 5.05 -1.82 3.01
CA GLU A 40 6.07 -1.46 2.00
C GLU A 40 7.39 -2.24 2.14
N ARG A 41 7.60 -2.92 3.28
CA ARG A 41 8.70 -3.87 3.48
C ARG A 41 8.30 -5.32 3.20
N GLY A 42 7.03 -5.59 2.89
CA GLY A 42 6.50 -6.95 2.73
C GLY A 42 6.43 -7.76 4.03
N ALA A 43 6.47 -7.08 5.19
CA ALA A 43 6.51 -7.72 6.51
C ALA A 43 5.14 -8.19 7.02
N ARG A 44 4.06 -7.86 6.30
CA ARG A 44 2.67 -8.17 6.68
C ARG A 44 1.92 -8.83 5.53
N ASN A 45 0.90 -9.61 5.89
CA ASN A 45 -0.09 -10.13 4.97
C ASN A 45 -1.43 -9.41 5.23
N PRO A 46 -1.75 -8.31 4.52
CA PRO A 46 -3.00 -7.61 4.70
C PRO A 46 -4.19 -8.44 4.20
N THR A 47 -5.36 -8.19 4.77
CA THR A 47 -6.60 -8.76 4.25
C THR A 47 -6.96 -8.10 2.92
N ILE A 48 -7.81 -8.77 2.13
CA ILE A 48 -8.29 -8.22 0.86
C ILE A 48 -9.01 -6.88 1.02
N ALA A 49 -9.73 -6.69 2.13
CA ALA A 49 -10.38 -5.42 2.46
C ALA A 49 -9.37 -4.29 2.70
N VAL A 50 -8.22 -4.58 3.31
CA VAL A 50 -7.12 -3.61 3.45
C VAL A 50 -6.52 -3.27 2.10
N VAL A 51 -6.32 -4.25 1.22
CA VAL A 51 -5.81 -4.01 -0.15
C VAL A 51 -6.75 -3.07 -0.91
N GLU A 52 -8.06 -3.25 -0.80
CA GLU A 52 -9.04 -2.33 -1.39
C GLU A 52 -8.92 -0.91 -0.79
N ARG A 53 -8.79 -0.79 0.53
CA ARG A 53 -8.61 0.50 1.20
C ARG A 53 -7.32 1.23 0.78
N LEU A 54 -6.22 0.50 0.57
CA LEU A 54 -4.94 1.07 0.10
C LEU A 54 -5.06 1.61 -1.33
N ALA A 55 -5.79 0.91 -2.19
CA ALA A 55 -5.96 1.27 -3.60
C ALA A 55 -6.82 2.53 -3.80
N LYS A 56 -7.80 2.77 -2.93
CA LYS A 56 -8.74 3.90 -3.02
C LYS A 56 -8.06 5.28 -3.15
N PRO A 57 -7.22 5.73 -2.20
CA PRO A 57 -6.56 7.02 -2.32
C PRO A 57 -5.59 7.07 -3.50
N LEU A 58 -4.93 5.95 -3.85
CA LEU A 58 -4.04 5.86 -5.00
C LEU A 58 -4.76 5.93 -6.36
N LYS A 59 -6.10 5.90 -6.38
CA LYS A 59 -6.95 5.93 -7.59
C LYS A 59 -6.63 4.79 -8.57
N VAL A 60 -6.30 3.61 -8.05
CA VAL A 60 -6.04 2.40 -8.84
C VAL A 60 -6.99 1.27 -8.47
N ARG A 61 -7.03 0.22 -9.29
CA ARG A 61 -7.73 -1.03 -8.93
C ARG A 61 -6.91 -1.80 -7.89
N PRO A 62 -7.54 -2.54 -6.96
CA PRO A 62 -6.80 -3.35 -5.98
C PRO A 62 -5.83 -4.36 -6.62
N GLY A 63 -6.19 -4.92 -7.78
CA GLY A 63 -5.33 -5.83 -8.54
C GLY A 63 -4.01 -5.20 -9.00
N SER A 64 -3.99 -3.90 -9.28
CA SER A 64 -2.79 -3.17 -9.69
C SER A 64 -1.71 -3.08 -8.59
N LEU A 65 -2.08 -3.41 -7.35
CA LEU A 65 -1.12 -3.58 -6.27
C LEU A 65 -0.42 -4.94 -6.32
N LEU A 66 -0.99 -5.93 -7.00
CA LEU A 66 -0.50 -7.32 -7.04
C LEU A 66 0.16 -7.72 -8.37
N ASP A 67 -0.04 -6.90 -9.42
CA ASP A 67 0.54 -7.10 -10.76
C ASP A 67 2.08 -7.12 -10.71
#